data_AF-A0A7R9QL19-F1
#
_entry.id   AF-A0A7R9QL19-F1
#
_cell.length_a   1.000
_cell.length_b   1.000
_cell.length_c   1.000
_cell.angle_alpha   90.00
_cell.angle_beta   90.00
_cell.angle_gamma   90.00
#
_symmetry.space_group_name_H-M   'P 1'
#
loop_
_entity.id
_entity.type
_entity.pdbx_description
1 polymer ?
#
loop_
_entity_poly.entity_id
_entity_poly.type
_entity_poly.pdbx_seq_one_letter_code
_entity_poly.pdbx_strand_id
1 'polypeptide(L)'
;MRGDDSIVNCLQPHPSSCLLATSGIDQVVRLWSPRPENGLKDDREVENSEDAAMANQKRMNTDPLELMLANMGYRVPNLFESEDSDTDQMGLQCRTN
;
A
#
# COMPACT_ATOMS: atom_id res chain seq x y z
N MET A 1 -17.83 -11.89 1.53
CA MET A 1 -18.02 -10.42 1.63
C MET A 1 -18.86 -9.95 0.45
N ARG A 2 -19.73 -8.94 0.63
CA ARG A 2 -20.43 -8.26 -0.48
C ARG A 2 -19.80 -6.89 -0.70
N GLY A 3 -19.44 -6.59 -1.96
CA GLY A 3 -18.87 -5.31 -2.40
C GLY A 3 -19.89 -4.18 -2.45
N ASP A 4 -19.55 -3.09 -3.13
CA ASP A 4 -20.54 -2.09 -3.54
C ASP A 4 -21.44 -2.65 -4.66
N ASP A 5 -22.72 -2.29 -4.60
CA ASP A 5 -23.72 -2.73 -5.58
C ASP A 5 -23.66 -1.89 -6.88
N SER A 6 -22.85 -0.82 -6.90
CA SER A 6 -22.68 0.13 -8.02
C SER A 6 -21.19 0.41 -8.30
N ILE A 7 -20.90 1.16 -9.38
CA ILE A 7 -19.54 1.52 -9.79
C ILE A 7 -18.86 2.32 -8.66
N VAL A 8 -17.66 1.89 -8.29
CA VAL A 8 -16.80 2.57 -7.29
C VAL A 8 -16.02 3.66 -8.00
N ASN A 9 -16.11 4.89 -7.49
CA ASN A 9 -15.43 6.05 -8.08
C ASN A 9 -14.04 6.26 -7.49
N CYS A 10 -13.83 5.87 -6.22
CA CYS A 10 -12.58 6.11 -5.51
C CYS A 10 -12.16 4.90 -4.68
N LEU A 11 -10.87 4.56 -4.78
CA LEU A 11 -10.17 3.59 -3.95
C LEU A 11 -9.01 4.31 -3.26
N GLN A 12 -9.04 4.40 -1.93
CA GLN A 12 -7.97 5.04 -1.16
C GLN A 12 -7.42 4.07 -0.12
N PRO A 13 -6.16 3.63 -0.25
CA PRO A 13 -5.48 2.87 0.80
C PRO A 13 -5.06 3.77 1.96
N HIS A 14 -4.91 3.18 3.15
CA HIS A 14 -4.32 3.87 4.30
C HIS A 14 -2.78 3.94 4.17
N PRO A 15 -2.14 5.05 4.56
CA PRO A 15 -0.70 5.29 4.35
C PRO A 15 0.24 4.31 5.04
N SER A 16 -0.16 3.71 6.17
CA SER A 16 0.71 2.87 7.00
C SER A 16 0.12 1.53 7.40
N SER A 17 -1.13 1.24 7.05
CA SER A 17 -1.82 0.01 7.48
C SER A 17 -2.49 -0.66 6.29
N CYS A 18 -2.66 -1.99 6.38
CA CYS A 18 -3.39 -2.77 5.37
C CYS A 18 -4.91 -2.54 5.51
N LEU A 19 -5.36 -1.32 5.17
CA LEU A 19 -6.73 -0.88 5.19
C LEU A 19 -7.06 -0.18 3.87
N LEU A 20 -8.22 -0.49 3.30
CA LEU A 20 -8.73 0.12 2.08
C LEU A 20 -10.07 0.80 2.35
N ALA A 21 -10.24 2.03 1.89
CA ALA A 21 -11.52 2.71 1.84
C ALA A 21 -12.06 2.73 0.42
N THR A 22 -13.34 2.40 0.25
CA THR A 22 -14.05 2.49 -1.02
C THR A 22 -15.30 3.35 -0.88
N SER A 23 -15.56 4.18 -1.89
CA SER A 23 -16.78 4.95 -2.01
C SER A 23 -17.25 5.01 -3.46
N GLY A 24 -18.53 4.73 -3.67
CA GLY A 24 -19.19 4.78 -4.98
C GLY A 24 -20.20 5.91 -5.09
N ILE A 25 -21.30 5.63 -5.79
CA ILE A 25 -22.44 6.53 -5.98
C ILE A 25 -23.30 6.62 -4.70
N ASP A 26 -23.29 5.56 -3.90
CA ASP A 26 -24.05 5.47 -2.66
C ASP A 26 -23.43 6.36 -1.58
N GLN A 27 -24.26 6.85 -0.65
CA GLN A 27 -23.82 7.67 0.50
C GLN A 27 -23.15 6.84 1.61
N VAL A 28 -22.40 5.80 1.23
CA VAL A 28 -21.74 4.88 2.15
C VAL A 28 -20.27 4.79 1.81
N VAL A 29 -19.42 4.95 2.83
CA VAL A 29 -17.99 4.63 2.75
C VAL A 29 -17.77 3.29 3.41
N ARG A 30 -17.09 2.38 2.72
CA ARG A 30 -16.76 1.05 3.24
C ARG A 30 -15.28 0.95 3.54
N LEU A 31 -14.95 0.41 4.70
CA LEU A 31 -13.59 0.11 5.12
C LEU A 31 -13.35 -1.41 5.05
N TRP A 32 -12.21 -1.79 4.50
CA TRP A 32 -11.83 -3.18 4.25
C TRP A 32 -10.48 -3.47 4.89
N SER A 33 -10.42 -4.53 5.70
CA SER A 33 -9.18 -5.15 6.15
C SER A 33 -9.16 -6.63 5.78
N PRO A 34 -7.98 -7.23 5.57
CA PRO A 34 -7.85 -8.66 5.40
C PRO A 34 -8.39 -9.37 6.64
N ARG A 35 -9.26 -10.36 6.44
CA ARG A 35 -9.77 -11.23 7.52
C ARG A 35 -9.84 -12.67 7.03
N PRO A 36 -9.51 -13.65 7.88
CA PRO A 36 -9.65 -15.05 7.52
C PRO A 36 -11.11 -15.44 7.32
N GLU A 37 -11.38 -16.25 6.30
CA GLU A 37 -12.74 -16.68 5.93
C GLU A 37 -13.42 -17.50 7.03
N ASN A 38 -12.65 -18.37 7.70
CA ASN A 38 -13.16 -19.30 8.73
C ASN A 38 -12.71 -18.92 10.15
N GLY A 39 -12.13 -17.73 10.35
CA GLY A 39 -11.57 -17.32 11.64
C GLY A 39 -10.30 -18.07 12.06
N LEU A 40 -9.77 -18.94 11.19
CA LEU A 40 -8.50 -19.66 11.36
C LEU A 40 -7.36 -18.89 10.69
N LYS A 41 -6.11 -19.22 11.04
CA LYS A 41 -4.92 -18.64 10.39
C LYS A 41 -4.94 -18.95 8.88
N ASP A 42 -4.73 -17.95 8.02
CA ASP A 42 -4.58 -18.14 6.56
C ASP A 42 -3.14 -18.50 6.24
N ASP A 43 -2.91 -19.48 5.36
CA ASP A 43 -1.57 -19.87 4.93
C ASP A 43 -0.81 -18.73 4.22
N ARG A 44 -1.54 -17.75 3.68
CA ARG A 44 -0.99 -16.54 3.02
C ARG A 44 -1.04 -15.31 3.92
N GLU A 45 -1.30 -15.48 5.21
CA GLU A 45 -1.27 -14.38 6.16
C GLU A 45 0.14 -13.77 6.19
N VAL A 46 0.18 -12.44 6.05
CA VAL A 46 1.43 -11.68 6.18
C VAL A 46 1.65 -11.42 7.66
N GLU A 47 2.69 -12.02 8.24
CA GLU A 47 2.97 -11.91 9.68
C GLU A 47 3.22 -10.47 10.15
N ASN A 48 3.91 -9.66 9.35
CA ASN A 48 4.06 -8.22 9.60
C ASN A 48 3.38 -7.40 8.49
N SER A 49 2.09 -7.15 8.66
CA SER A 49 1.29 -6.39 7.70
C SER A 49 1.71 -4.92 7.56
N GLU A 50 2.30 -4.33 8.60
CA GLU A 50 2.75 -2.93 8.58
C GLU A 50 4.02 -2.78 7.74
N ASP A 51 5.03 -3.62 8.00
CA ASP A 51 6.27 -3.64 7.21
C ASP A 51 5.99 -3.94 5.73
N ALA A 52 5.10 -4.90 5.47
CA ALA A 52 4.70 -5.23 4.10
C ALA A 52 3.97 -4.07 3.42
N ALA A 53 3.09 -3.37 4.13
CA ALA A 53 2.41 -2.18 3.60
C ALA A 53 3.40 -1.06 3.29
N MET A 54 4.34 -0.77 4.20
CA MET A 54 5.39 0.23 4.00
C MET A 54 6.30 -0.10 2.81
N ALA A 55 6.73 -1.36 2.70
CA ALA A 55 7.58 -1.81 1.59
C ALA A 55 6.87 -1.68 0.23
N ASN A 56 5.57 -2.02 0.18
CA ASN A 56 4.75 -1.86 -1.03
C ASN A 56 4.54 -0.39 -1.38
N GLN A 57 4.30 0.47 -0.38
CA GLN A 57 4.14 1.90 -0.60
C GLN A 57 5.43 2.55 -1.11
N LYS A 58 6.58 2.15 -0.56
CA LYS A 58 7.90 2.57 -1.05
C LYS A 58 8.11 2.15 -2.51
N ARG A 59 7.77 0.91 -2.86
CA ARG A 59 7.83 0.41 -4.25
C ARG A 59 6.90 1.17 -5.20
N MET A 60 5.69 1.50 -4.75
CA MET A 60 4.71 2.26 -5.54
C MET A 60 5.17 3.69 -5.81
N ASN A 61 5.87 4.29 -4.84
CA ASN A 61 6.36 5.66 -4.91
C ASN A 61 7.73 5.78 -5.61
N THR A 62 8.44 4.67 -5.82
CA THR A 62 9.73 4.64 -6.56
C THR A 62 9.54 5.14 -7.99
N ASP A 63 10.55 5.86 -8.50
CA ASP A 63 10.51 6.39 -9.86
C ASP A 63 10.47 5.24 -10.91
N PRO A 64 9.67 5.37 -12.00
CA PRO A 64 9.59 4.34 -13.02
C PRO A 64 10.95 3.99 -13.67
N LEU A 65 11.84 4.96 -13.84
CA LEU A 65 13.17 4.75 -14.40
C LEU A 65 14.06 3.98 -13.41
N GLU A 66 13.98 4.30 -12.13
CA GLU A 66 14.68 3.56 -11.07
C GLU A 66 14.22 2.11 -10.99
N LEU A 67 12.91 1.87 -11.05
CA LEU A 67 12.34 0.52 -11.03
C LEU A 67 12.81 -0.29 -12.26
N MET A 68 12.84 0.35 -13.44
CA MET A 68 13.35 -0.28 -14.65
C MET A 68 14.83 -0.67 -14.52
N LEU A 69 15.66 0.24 -14.01
CA LEU A 69 17.09 -0.01 -13.82
C LEU A 69 17.35 -1.13 -12.79
N ALA A 70 16.61 -1.13 -11.68
CA ALA A 70 16.68 -2.17 -10.67
C ALA A 70 16.30 -3.55 -11.23
N ASN A 71 15.25 -3.63 -12.04
CA ASN A 71 14.82 -4.88 -12.69
C ASN A 71 15.82 -5.39 -13.74
N MET A 72 16.62 -4.51 -14.33
CA MET A 72 17.72 -4.86 -15.23
C MET A 72 19.02 -5.22 -14.49
N GLY A 73 19.02 -5.20 -13.16
CA GLY A 73 20.18 -5.55 -12.33
C GLY A 73 21.20 -4.42 -12.17
N TYR A 74 20.90 -3.20 -12.61
CA TYR A 74 21.74 -2.05 -12.35
C TYR A 74 21.60 -1.62 -10.90
N ARG A 75 22.71 -1.65 -10.15
CA ARG A 75 22.84 -0.92 -8.90
C ARG A 75 23.17 0.52 -9.26
N VAL A 76 22.24 1.44 -9.03
CA VAL A 76 22.51 2.89 -9.11
C VAL A 76 23.09 3.34 -7.76
N PRO A 77 24.42 3.54 -7.66
CA PRO A 77 25.03 4.10 -6.46
C PRO A 77 24.81 5.61 -6.54
N ASN A 78 24.23 6.22 -5.50
CA ASN A 78 23.96 7.67 -5.35
C ASN A 78 22.58 8.18 -5.77
N LEU A 79 21.57 7.32 -5.92
CA LEU A 79 20.16 7.78 -6.03
C LEU A 79 19.29 7.37 -4.83
N PHE A 80 19.83 6.53 -3.93
CA PHE A 80 19.17 6.09 -2.70
C PHE A 80 19.66 6.81 -1.43
N GLU A 81 20.56 7.79 -1.54
CA GLU A 81 20.84 8.74 -0.43
C GLU A 81 19.86 9.92 -0.50
N SER A 82 18.57 9.64 -0.47
CA SER A 82 17.60 10.57 0.11
C SER A 82 17.32 10.10 1.52
N GLU A 83 18.15 10.58 2.44
CA GLU A 83 17.81 10.75 3.85
C GLU A 83 17.43 9.45 4.60
N ASP A 84 18.42 8.56 4.81
CA ASP A 84 18.50 7.81 6.07
C ASP A 84 18.90 8.79 7.20
N SER A 85 18.06 9.79 7.45
CA SER A 85 18.11 10.60 8.66
C SER A 85 16.83 10.34 9.44
N ASP A 86 17.00 9.69 10.59
CA ASP A 86 16.03 9.54 11.67
C ASP A 86 15.06 10.72 11.78
N THR A 87 13.93 10.64 11.10
CA THR A 87 12.80 11.55 11.30
C THR A 87 11.53 10.72 11.38
N ASP A 88 11.14 10.46 12.63
CA ASP A 88 9.78 10.26 13.12
C ASP A 88 8.69 9.97 12.10
N GLN A 89 7.99 8.82 12.24
CA GLN A 89 6.52 8.64 12.10
C GLN A 89 5.74 9.48 11.04
N MET A 90 6.35 10.04 10.00
CA MET A 90 5.68 10.82 8.98
C MET A 90 5.27 9.84 7.91
N GLY A 91 4.05 9.33 8.07
CA GLY A 91 3.47 8.26 7.27
C GLY A 91 3.77 8.44 5.78
N LEU A 92 4.29 7.36 5.17
CA LEU A 92 4.45 7.24 3.73
C LEU A 92 3.11 7.58 3.06
N GLN A 93 3.02 8.77 2.45
CA GLN A 93 1.79 9.22 1.83
C GLN A 93 1.49 8.32 0.62
N CYS A 94 0.26 7.82 0.54
CA CYS A 94 -0.23 7.19 -0.69
C CYS A 94 -0.14 8.20 -1.83
N ARG A 95 0.30 7.76 -3.02
CA ARG A 95 0.27 8.57 -4.23
C ARG A 95 -1.16 9.09 -4.45
N THR A 96 -1.36 10.38 -4.26
CA THR A 96 -2.59 11.07 -4.64
C THR A 96 -2.60 11.19 -6.16
N ASN A 97 -3.66 10.71 -6.82
CA ASN A 97 -3.88 10.91 -8.25
C ASN A 97 -3.97 12.40 -8.60
#